data_AF-A0A183MX09-F1
#
_entry.id   AF-A0A183MX09-F1
#
_cell.length_a   1.000
_cell.length_b   1.000
_cell.length_c   1.000
_cell.angle_alpha   90.00
_cell.angle_beta   90.00
_cell.angle_gamma   90.00
#
_symmetry.space_group_name_H-M   'P 1'
#
loop_
_entity.id
_entity.type
_entity.pdbx_description
1 polymer ?
#
loop_
_entity_poly.entity_id
_entity_poly.type
_entity_poly.pdbx_seq_one_letter_code
_entity_poly.pdbx_strand_id
1 'polypeptide(L)'
;MAVRQIKNGKAAGPDNIPAEALKSDIGVTTNMLYPLFKKIWEEEQVPMDWKEGHLVKIPKKGDLSRCENYRGITLLSIPGKVFNKVLLNRMKDAVDAQHRDQQAGFCKDR
;
A
#
# COMPACT_ATOMS: atom_id res chain seq x y z
N MET A 1 -2.07 13.87 -6.13
CA MET A 1 -2.00 13.62 -4.68
C MET A 1 -2.13 12.13 -4.40
N ALA A 2 -1.32 11.57 -3.48
CA ALA A 2 -1.21 10.13 -3.26
C ALA A 2 -2.54 9.46 -2.88
N VAL A 3 -3.39 10.12 -2.08
CA VAL A 3 -4.73 9.64 -1.71
C VAL A 3 -5.59 9.28 -2.93
N ARG A 4 -5.58 10.12 -3.97
CA ARG A 4 -6.34 9.85 -5.22
C ARG A 4 -5.83 8.64 -5.99
N GLN A 5 -4.56 8.27 -5.82
CA GLN A 5 -3.90 7.19 -6.55
C GLN A 5 -4.16 5.80 -5.94
N ILE A 6 -4.66 5.73 -4.71
CA ILE A 6 -5.14 4.46 -4.13
C ILE A 6 -6.35 3.99 -4.95
N LYS A 7 -6.48 2.69 -5.23
CA LYS A 7 -7.63 2.17 -5.98
C LYS A 7 -8.84 1.99 -5.05
N ASN A 8 -10.04 2.25 -5.56
CA ASN A 8 -11.30 1.90 -4.89
C ASN A 8 -11.52 0.38 -4.91
N GLY A 9 -12.45 -0.11 -4.09
CA GLY A 9 -12.83 -1.52 -3.99
C GLY A 9 -11.72 -2.40 -3.41
N LYS A 10 -10.79 -1.81 -2.65
CA LYS A 10 -9.74 -2.56 -1.94
C LYS A 10 -10.23 -2.90 -0.55
N ALA A 11 -10.05 -4.16 -0.15
CA ALA A 11 -10.32 -4.58 1.21
C ALA A 11 -9.44 -3.79 2.20
N ALA A 12 -10.05 -3.36 3.30
CA ALA A 12 -9.36 -2.68 4.38
C ALA A 12 -8.40 -3.63 5.12
N GLY A 13 -7.43 -3.04 5.81
CA GLY A 13 -6.59 -3.78 6.75
C GLY A 13 -7.29 -3.94 8.10
N PRO A 14 -6.54 -4.29 9.16
CA PRO A 14 -7.07 -4.41 10.52
C PRO A 14 -7.72 -3.14 11.07
N ASP A 15 -7.34 -1.98 10.54
CA ASP A 15 -7.92 -0.67 10.89
C ASP A 15 -9.36 -0.48 10.38
N ASN A 16 -9.85 -1.35 9.48
CA ASN A 16 -11.15 -1.26 8.84
C ASN A 16 -11.40 0.05 8.08
N ILE A 17 -10.35 0.78 7.70
CA ILE A 17 -10.47 2.05 6.95
C ILE A 17 -10.44 1.75 5.45
N PRO A 18 -11.55 1.94 4.71
CA PRO A 18 -11.56 1.74 3.26
C PRO A 18 -10.94 2.93 2.52
N ALA A 19 -10.54 2.71 1.27
CA ALA A 19 -9.96 3.77 0.43
C ALA A 19 -10.95 4.91 0.14
N GLU A 20 -12.23 4.57 0.06
CA GLU A 20 -13.34 5.48 -0.19
C GLU A 20 -13.52 6.47 0.95
N ALA A 21 -13.31 6.05 2.21
CA ALA A 21 -13.37 6.94 3.37
C ALA A 21 -12.34 8.06 3.24
N LEU A 22 -11.09 7.72 2.89
CA LEU A 22 -10.01 8.71 2.70
C LEU A 22 -10.23 9.61 1.49
N LYS A 23 -11.07 9.20 0.54
CA LYS A 23 -11.35 9.95 -0.69
C LYS A 23 -12.60 10.80 -0.61
N SER A 24 -13.47 10.55 0.38
CA SER A 24 -14.72 11.27 0.58
C SER A 24 -14.49 12.78 0.75
N ASP A 25 -13.52 13.15 1.59
CA ASP A 25 -13.01 14.50 1.72
C ASP A 25 -11.48 14.49 1.77
N ILE A 26 -10.88 14.92 0.65
CA ILE A 26 -9.42 14.93 0.49
C ILE A 26 -8.79 16.04 1.33
N GLY A 27 -9.47 17.17 1.51
CA GLY A 27 -8.95 18.29 2.30
C GLY A 27 -8.82 17.88 3.78
N VAL A 28 -9.89 17.35 4.34
CA VAL A 28 -9.93 16.86 5.72
C VAL A 28 -8.95 15.70 5.90
N THR A 29 -8.96 14.71 5.00
CA THR A 29 -8.04 13.57 5.08
C THR A 29 -6.58 14.01 5.02
N THR A 30 -6.24 14.99 4.18
CA THR A 30 -4.87 15.51 4.11
C THR A 30 -4.46 16.18 5.41
N ASN A 31 -5.34 17.02 5.97
CA ASN A 31 -5.07 17.72 7.22
C ASN A 31 -4.89 16.73 8.40
N MET A 32 -5.61 15.61 8.39
CA MET A 32 -5.44 14.55 9.39
C MET A 32 -4.15 13.73 9.19
N LEU A 33 -3.83 13.33 7.96
CA LEU A 33 -2.69 12.45 7.68
C LEU A 33 -1.34 13.18 7.66
N TYR A 34 -1.32 14.47 7.31
CA TYR A 34 -0.06 15.21 7.15
C TYR A 34 0.78 15.29 8.45
N PRO A 35 0.24 15.64 9.62
CA PRO A 35 1.00 15.66 10.87
C PRO A 35 1.58 14.28 11.21
N LEU A 36 0.79 13.21 10.99
CA LEU A 36 1.23 11.84 11.19
C LEU A 36 2.39 11.49 10.24
N PHE A 37 2.27 11.78 8.96
CA PHE A 37 3.32 11.48 7.98
C PHE A 37 4.59 12.29 8.22
N LYS A 38 4.46 13.54 8.68
CA LYS A 38 5.59 14.38 9.09
C LYS A 38 6.32 13.74 10.27
N LYS A 39 5.58 13.32 11.31
CA LYS A 39 6.16 12.63 12.47
C LYS A 39 6.86 11.33 12.07
N ILE A 40 6.24 10.50 11.23
CA ILE A 40 6.85 9.27 10.71
C ILE A 40 8.15 9.58 9.96
N TRP A 41 8.19 10.67 9.19
CA TRP A 41 9.39 11.08 8.46
C TRP A 41 10.52 11.56 9.37
N GLU A 42 10.20 12.29 10.43
CA GLU A 42 11.17 12.84 11.39
C GLU A 42 11.70 11.76 12.35
N GLU A 43 10.84 10.85 12.80
CA GLU A 43 11.19 9.79 13.77
C GLU A 43 11.60 8.48 13.12
N GLU A 44 11.38 8.33 11.81
CA GLU A 44 11.60 7.09 11.05
C GLU A 44 10.82 5.87 11.58
N GLN A 45 9.73 6.11 12.32
CA GLN A 45 8.89 5.07 12.90
C GLN A 45 7.45 5.17 12.38
N VAL A 46 6.95 4.05 11.83
CA VAL A 46 5.52 3.90 11.48
C VAL A 46 4.73 3.38 12.68
N PRO A 47 3.41 3.70 12.77
CA PRO A 47 2.52 3.12 13.77
C PRO A 47 2.61 1.59 13.81
N MET A 48 2.55 1.00 15.01
CA MET A 48 2.61 -0.46 15.18
C MET A 48 1.49 -1.16 14.41
N ASP A 49 0.29 -0.58 14.41
CA ASP A 49 -0.89 -1.07 13.68
C ASP A 49 -0.66 -1.21 12.17
N TRP A 50 0.27 -0.44 11.59
CA TRP A 50 0.62 -0.55 10.16
C TRP A 50 1.62 -1.66 9.87
N LYS A 51 2.30 -2.18 10.90
CA LYS A 51 3.21 -3.33 10.80
C LYS A 51 2.44 -4.65 10.80
N GLU A 52 1.17 -4.62 11.20
CA GLU A 52 0.27 -5.76 11.22
C GLU A 52 -0.66 -5.79 10.00
N GLY A 53 -1.24 -6.96 9.72
CA GLY A 53 -2.16 -7.13 8.61
C GLY A 53 -2.92 -8.47 8.66
N HIS A 54 -4.06 -8.54 7.99
CA HIS A 54 -4.82 -9.78 7.90
C HIS A 54 -4.26 -10.68 6.79
N LEU A 55 -3.86 -11.89 7.14
CA LEU A 55 -3.45 -12.92 6.18
C LEU A 55 -4.68 -13.61 5.61
N VAL A 56 -4.89 -13.48 4.30
CA VAL A 56 -5.99 -14.12 3.57
C VAL A 56 -5.42 -15.11 2.56
N LYS A 57 -6.01 -16.30 2.50
CA LYS A 57 -5.63 -17.36 1.55
C LYS A 57 -6.49 -17.24 0.29
N ILE A 58 -5.86 -17.03 -0.87
CA ILE A 58 -6.51 -17.03 -2.18
C ILE A 58 -6.23 -18.37 -2.88
N PRO A 59 -7.26 -19.11 -3.32
CA PRO A 59 -7.05 -20.36 -4.06
C PRO A 59 -6.36 -20.11 -5.41
N LYS A 60 -5.38 -20.95 -5.73
CA LYS A 60 -4.77 -21.08 -7.06
C LYS A 60 -5.39 -22.28 -7.78
N LYS A 61 -5.06 -22.45 -9.07
CA LYS A 61 -5.41 -23.67 -9.81
C LYS A 61 -4.73 -24.89 -9.19
N GLY A 62 -5.40 -26.04 -9.24
CA GLY A 62 -4.91 -27.31 -8.70
C GLY A 62 -5.83 -27.87 -7.62
N ASP A 63 -5.34 -28.89 -6.91
CA ASP A 63 -6.05 -29.54 -5.81
C ASP A 63 -6.09 -28.65 -4.56
N LEU A 64 -7.29 -28.19 -4.17
CA LEU A 64 -7.52 -27.30 -3.03
C LEU A 64 -7.34 -27.97 -1.65
N SER A 65 -7.12 -29.29 -1.60
CA SER A 65 -6.71 -29.96 -0.36
C SER A 65 -5.23 -29.69 -0.02
N ARG A 66 -4.42 -29.30 -1.02
CA ARG A 66 -2.97 -29.06 -0.84
C ARG A 66 -2.68 -27.59 -0.52
N CYS A 67 -1.93 -27.35 0.55
CA CYS A 67 -1.60 -26.00 1.04
C CYS A 67 -0.85 -25.13 0.01
N GLU A 68 0.04 -25.72 -0.80
CA GLU A 68 0.81 -25.04 -1.85
C GLU A 68 -0.05 -24.38 -2.94
N ASN A 69 -1.28 -24.89 -3.12
CA ASN A 69 -2.26 -24.36 -4.07
C ASN A 69 -3.03 -23.16 -3.52
N TYR A 70 -2.57 -22.56 -2.41
CA TYR A 70 -3.03 -21.26 -1.93
C TYR A 70 -1.95 -20.19 -2.08
N ARG A 71 -2.37 -18.95 -2.33
CA ARG A 71 -1.54 -17.75 -2.25
C ARG A 71 -1.96 -16.97 -1.01
N GLY A 72 -1.05 -16.82 -0.06
CA GLY A 72 -1.23 -15.84 1.02
C GLY A 72 -1.14 -14.42 0.46
N ILE A 73 -2.09 -13.57 0.82
CA ILE A 73 -1.99 -12.12 0.67
C ILE A 73 -2.20 -11.47 2.03
N THR A 74 -1.53 -10.34 2.27
CA THR A 74 -1.71 -9.56 3.50
C THR A 74 -2.50 -8.30 3.20
N LEU A 75 -3.62 -8.12 3.89
CA LEU A 75 -4.40 -6.88 3.86
C LEU A 75 -3.80 -5.90 4.87
N LEU A 76 -3.09 -4.90 4.35
CA LEU A 76 -2.46 -3.82 5.12
C LEU A 76 -3.34 -2.56 5.17
N SER A 77 -3.10 -1.74 6.19
CA SER A 77 -3.69 -0.42 6.40
C SER A 77 -3.70 0.44 5.12
N ILE A 78 -4.85 1.06 4.82
CA ILE A 78 -4.97 1.96 3.67
C ILE A 78 -4.21 3.29 3.89
N PRO A 79 -4.34 3.99 5.05
CA PRO A 79 -3.47 5.12 5.38
C PRO A 79 -1.97 4.82 5.20
N GLY A 80 -1.51 3.65 5.65
CA GLY A 80 -0.11 3.22 5.43
C GLY A 80 0.26 3.07 3.96
N LYS A 81 -0.65 2.52 3.13
CA LYS A 81 -0.45 2.48 1.67
C LYS A 81 -0.40 3.88 1.04
N VAL A 82 -1.13 4.86 1.56
CA VAL A 82 -1.03 6.26 1.10
C VAL A 82 0.38 6.78 1.38
N PHE A 83 0.92 6.58 2.58
CA PHE A 83 2.29 6.99 2.91
C PHE A 83 3.32 6.33 1.99
N ASN A 84 3.24 5.02 1.81
CA ASN A 84 4.11 4.29 0.88
C ASN A 84 4.00 4.83 -0.55
N LYS A 85 2.81 5.25 -0.99
CA LYS A 85 2.63 5.86 -2.31
C LYS A 85 3.29 7.23 -2.42
N VAL A 86 3.30 8.01 -1.34
CA VAL A 86 4.06 9.27 -1.28
C VAL A 86 5.55 9.01 -1.46
N LEU A 87 6.12 8.03 -0.73
CA LEU A 87 7.53 7.65 -0.84
C LEU A 87 7.87 7.16 -2.24
N LEU A 88 7.08 6.22 -2.77
CA LEU A 88 7.26 5.67 -4.11
C LEU A 88 7.26 6.79 -5.16
N ASN A 89 6.34 7.74 -5.08
CA ASN A 89 6.28 8.83 -6.05
C ASN A 89 7.52 9.75 -6.03
N ARG A 90 8.21 9.85 -4.88
CA ARG A 90 9.45 10.64 -4.74
C ARG A 90 10.68 9.89 -5.26
N MET A 91 10.71 8.57 -5.07
CA MET A 91 11.88 7.75 -5.38
C MET A 91 11.85 7.09 -6.76
N LYS A 92 10.66 6.89 -7.35
CA LYS A 92 10.47 6.05 -8.54
C LYS A 92 11.41 6.41 -9.70
N ASP A 93 11.56 7.69 -10.04
CA ASP A 93 12.32 8.09 -11.23
C ASP A 93 13.83 7.86 -11.00
N ALA A 94 14.31 8.01 -9.76
CA ALA A 94 15.69 7.70 -9.39
C ALA A 94 15.96 6.18 -9.39
N VAL A 95 14.99 5.38 -8.95
CA VAL A 95 15.09 3.91 -8.95
C VAL A 95 15.03 3.35 -10.37
N ASP A 96 14.09 3.83 -11.19
CA ASP A 96 13.92 3.39 -12.57
C ASP A 96 15.17 3.67 -13.42
N ALA A 97 15.86 4.79 -13.18
CA ALA A 97 17.12 5.11 -13.86
C ALA A 97 18.28 4.13 -13.56
N GLN A 98 18.15 3.32 -12.51
CA GLN A 98 19.14 2.31 -12.13
C GLN A 98 18.73 0.90 -12.57
N HIS A 99 17.55 0.73 -13.17
CA HIS A 99 17.10 -0.56 -13.66
C HIS A 99 17.88 -0.98 -14.91
N ARG A 100 18.21 -2.27 -14.98
CA ARG A 100 18.79 -2.89 -16.19
C ARG A 100 17.69 -3.12 -17.23
N ASP A 101 18.07 -3.19 -18.50
CA ASP A 101 17.14 -3.44 -19.60
C ASP A 101 16.33 -4.75 -19.47
N GLN A 102 16.87 -5.75 -18.76
CA GLN A 102 16.19 -7.02 -18.51
C GLN A 102 15.14 -6.95 -17.38
N GLN A 103 15.09 -5.86 -16.61
CA GLN A 103 14.07 -5.69 -15.57
C GLN A 103 12.72 -5.37 -16.21
N ALA A 104 11.85 -6.37 -16.23
CA ALA A 104 10.52 -6.28 -16.83
C ALA A 104 9.39 -6.06 -15.81
N GLY A 105 9.66 -6.23 -14.51
CA GLY A 105 8.67 -6.09 -13.45
C GLY A 105 8.82 -4.78 -12.68
N PHE A 106 7.69 -4.19 -12.28
CA PHE A 106 7.64 -3.01 -11.40
C PHE A 106 8.36 -1.75 -11.92
N CYS A 107 8.52 -1.63 -13.23
CA CYS A 107 9.04 -0.44 -13.90
C CYS A 107 7.91 0.54 -14.23
N LYS A 108 8.27 1.83 -14.35
CA LYS A 108 7.37 2.84 -14.90
C LYS A 108 7.07 2.57 -16.39
N ASP A 109 5.82 2.85 -16.79
CA ASP A 109 5.33 2.80 -18.17
C ASP A 109 5.39 1.42 -18.88
N ARG A 110 5.44 0.31 -18.11
CA ARG A 110 5.24 -1.06 -18.61
C ARG A 110 4.29 -1.89 -17.74
#